data_AF-A0A6N2NE09-F1
#
_entry.id   AF-A0A6N2NE09-F1
#
_cell.length_a   1.000
_cell.length_b   1.000
_cell.length_c   1.000
_cell.angle_alpha   90.00
_cell.angle_beta   90.00
_cell.angle_gamma   90.00
#
_symmetry.space_group_name_H-M   'P 1'
#
loop_
_entity.id
_entity.type
_entity.pdbx_description
1 polymer ?
#
loop_
_entity_poly.entity_id
_entity_poly.type
_entity_poly.pdbx_seq_one_letter_code
_entity_poly.pdbx_strand_id
1 'polypeptide(L)'
;MTEEPFVVQNTWTTEHGWGKEERCPSHRSVNIPKVDGLVLCNEKVVRSTMEENGNASSVGNVSVNVSQEIAHERANFPFVEGNAFTATLWVGLEGFHMTVNGRHETSFVYREKLEPWLVSGVKVTGGVDILSALARGLPVSENNDLVVDVEHLKAPLVTRKRLVMLIGIFSTGNNFERRMALRRSWMQYEAARSGDVAVRFFIGLHKNSQVNLELWKEALVYGDIQLMPFVDYYSLISLKTIAICIMGTKILPAKYIMKTDDDAFVRIDQVLTSLKQQWSFVWSHIL
;
A
#
# COMPACT_ATOMS: atom_id res chain seq x y z
N MET A 1 -41.13 -4.92 17.05
CA MET A 1 -40.63 -4.25 15.83
C MET A 1 -39.23 -4.81 15.60
N THR A 2 -39.08 -5.77 14.70
CA THR A 2 -37.76 -6.29 14.30
C THR A 2 -37.11 -5.25 13.41
N GLU A 3 -36.11 -4.54 13.93
CA GLU A 3 -35.32 -3.60 13.13
C GLU A 3 -34.65 -4.37 11.98
N GLU A 4 -34.71 -3.80 10.77
CA GLU A 4 -34.00 -4.37 9.62
C GLU A 4 -32.49 -4.36 9.88
N PRO A 5 -31.76 -5.45 9.55
CA PRO A 5 -30.32 -5.48 9.75
C PRO A 5 -29.60 -4.51 8.79
N PHE A 6 -28.59 -3.82 9.31
CA PHE A 6 -27.81 -2.81 8.58
C PHE A 6 -26.30 -2.91 8.86
N VAL A 7 -25.49 -2.42 7.92
CA VAL A 7 -24.04 -2.22 8.08
C VAL A 7 -23.78 -0.74 8.34
N VAL A 8 -22.91 -0.42 9.30
CA VAL A 8 -22.45 0.95 9.58
C VAL A 8 -20.97 1.07 9.35
N GLN A 9 -20.56 2.15 8.69
CA GLN A 9 -19.16 2.50 8.49
C GLN A 9 -18.92 3.95 8.90
N ASN A 10 -17.79 4.18 9.56
CA ASN A 10 -17.28 5.51 9.86
C ASN A 10 -15.75 5.43 9.99
N THR A 11 -15.10 6.59 9.95
CA THR A 11 -13.67 6.70 10.25
C THR A 11 -13.40 7.77 11.27
N TRP A 12 -12.34 7.55 12.05
CA TRP A 12 -11.85 8.47 13.06
C TRP A 12 -10.65 9.26 12.50
N THR A 13 -10.61 10.57 12.76
CA THR A 13 -9.43 11.40 12.49
C THR A 13 -9.01 12.17 13.73
N THR A 14 -7.72 12.51 13.84
CA THR A 14 -7.17 13.22 15.00
C THR A 14 -7.81 14.58 15.23
N GLU A 15 -8.22 15.26 14.15
CA GLU A 15 -8.79 16.61 14.21
C GLU A 15 -10.30 16.61 14.53
N HIS A 16 -11.06 15.63 14.02
CA HIS A 16 -12.52 15.68 14.03
C HIS A 16 -13.17 14.48 14.74
N GLY A 17 -12.38 13.54 15.26
CA GLY A 17 -12.87 12.32 15.87
C GLY A 17 -13.65 11.44 14.89
N TRP A 18 -14.62 10.68 15.41
CA TRP A 18 -15.49 9.83 14.60
C TRP A 18 -16.34 10.66 13.63
N GLY A 19 -16.36 10.21 12.38
CA GLY A 19 -17.13 10.83 11.32
C GLY A 19 -18.61 10.51 11.35
N LYS A 20 -19.33 11.10 10.39
CA LYS A 20 -20.71 10.74 10.12
C LYS A 20 -20.79 9.25 9.76
N GLU A 21 -21.74 8.56 10.38
CA GLU A 21 -22.04 7.17 10.07
C GLU A 21 -22.70 7.05 8.69
N GLU A 22 -22.16 6.18 7.86
CA GLU A 22 -22.76 5.72 6.62
C GLU A 22 -23.42 4.37 6.85
N ARG A 23 -24.68 4.23 6.42
CA ARG A 23 -25.49 3.04 6.67
C ARG A 23 -25.92 2.39 5.36
N CYS A 24 -25.73 1.07 5.27
CA CYS A 24 -26.24 0.23 4.20
C CYS A 24 -27.27 -0.76 4.74
N PRO A 25 -28.38 -1.05 4.03
CA PRO A 25 -28.75 -0.54 2.70
C PRO A 25 -29.14 0.96 2.70
N SER A 26 -28.81 1.70 1.65
CA SER A 26 -29.20 3.11 1.53
C SER A 26 -30.63 3.23 0.99
N HIS A 27 -31.49 3.98 1.69
CA HIS A 27 -32.89 4.20 1.27
C HIS A 27 -33.04 5.34 0.24
N ARG A 28 -31.96 5.75 -0.44
CA ARG A 28 -31.96 6.88 -1.39
C ARG A 28 -31.43 6.42 -2.76
N SER A 29 -32.29 6.41 -3.77
CA SER A 29 -31.95 6.39 -5.20
C SER A 29 -32.01 7.85 -5.71
N VAL A 30 -31.28 8.36 -6.69
CA VAL A 30 -30.60 7.87 -7.90
C VAL A 30 -29.40 8.82 -8.09
N ASN A 31 -28.23 8.34 -8.53
CA ASN A 31 -26.94 9.08 -8.66
C ASN A 31 -26.15 9.30 -7.36
N ILE A 32 -25.88 8.21 -6.64
CA ILE A 32 -24.86 8.23 -5.59
C ILE A 32 -23.46 8.18 -6.24
N PRO A 33 -22.51 9.03 -5.83
CA PRO A 33 -21.13 8.94 -6.31
C PRO A 33 -20.55 7.56 -6.02
N LYS A 34 -19.89 7.00 -7.03
CA LYS A 34 -19.15 5.75 -6.91
C LYS A 34 -17.82 6.00 -6.22
N VAL A 35 -17.28 4.97 -5.61
CA VAL A 35 -15.94 4.98 -5.01
C VAL A 35 -15.15 3.92 -5.73
N ASP A 36 -14.07 4.32 -6.39
CA ASP A 36 -13.27 3.40 -7.22
C ASP A 36 -14.12 2.66 -8.28
N GLY A 37 -15.16 3.33 -8.80
CA GLY A 37 -16.10 2.75 -9.77
C GLY A 37 -17.16 1.79 -9.18
N LEU A 38 -17.15 1.56 -7.86
CA LEU A 38 -18.09 0.69 -7.14
C LEU A 38 -19.20 1.47 -6.45
N VAL A 39 -20.36 0.82 -6.28
CA VAL A 39 -21.52 1.39 -5.56
C VAL A 39 -21.26 1.44 -4.04
N LEU A 40 -21.79 2.46 -3.35
CA LEU A 40 -21.66 2.62 -1.89
C LEU A 40 -22.30 1.46 -1.12
N CYS A 41 -23.51 1.07 -1.50
CA CYS A 41 -24.21 -0.07 -0.94
C CYS A 41 -24.68 -0.97 -2.07
N ASN A 42 -24.58 -2.28 -1.91
CA ASN A 42 -25.16 -3.20 -2.88
C ASN A 42 -26.69 -3.03 -2.93
N GLU A 43 -27.26 -2.94 -4.12
CA GLU A 43 -28.70 -2.81 -4.29
C GLU A 43 -29.39 -4.12 -3.88
N LYS A 44 -30.45 -4.00 -3.08
CA LYS A 44 -31.39 -5.10 -2.89
C LYS A 44 -32.03 -5.32 -4.26
N VAL A 45 -31.68 -6.41 -4.94
CA VAL A 45 -32.36 -6.81 -6.19
C VAL A 45 -33.79 -7.20 -5.84
N VAL A 46 -34.67 -6.20 -5.75
CA VAL A 46 -36.10 -6.41 -5.87
C VAL A 46 -36.34 -6.45 -7.37
N ARG A 47 -36.57 -7.64 -7.92
CA ARG A 47 -37.20 -7.76 -9.24
C ARG A 47 -38.57 -7.11 -9.10
N SER A 48 -38.68 -5.82 -9.43
CA SER A 48 -39.97 -5.25 -9.79
C SER A 48 -40.36 -5.92 -11.10
N THR A 49 -41.20 -6.94 -11.04
CA THR A 49 -42.00 -7.34 -12.19
C THR A 49 -42.86 -6.14 -12.57
N MET A 50 -42.40 -5.33 -13.53
CA MET A 50 -43.32 -4.52 -14.31
C MET A 50 -44.11 -5.49 -15.16
N GLU A 51 -45.40 -5.63 -14.85
CA GLU A 51 -46.37 -6.31 -15.69
C GLU A 51 -46.44 -5.59 -17.05
N GLU A 52 -45.70 -6.08 -18.04
CA GLU A 52 -46.05 -5.84 -19.44
C GLU A 52 -47.16 -6.82 -19.82
N ASN A 53 -48.36 -6.29 -19.92
CA ASN A 53 -49.50 -6.95 -20.56
C ASN A 53 -49.19 -7.24 -22.03
N GLY A 54 -48.79 -8.47 -22.31
CA GLY A 54 -48.67 -9.03 -23.65
C GLY A 54 -49.33 -10.40 -23.72
N ASN A 55 -50.59 -10.43 -24.17
CA ASN A 55 -51.33 -11.66 -24.45
C ASN A 55 -50.60 -12.52 -25.50
N ALA A 56 -50.13 -13.72 -25.13
CA ALA A 56 -50.02 -14.84 -26.05
C ALA A 56 -49.92 -16.19 -25.30
N SER A 57 -50.82 -17.09 -25.69
CA SER A 57 -51.06 -18.45 -25.23
C SER A 57 -49.89 -19.43 -25.47
N SER A 58 -49.56 -20.28 -24.50
CA SER A 58 -49.78 -21.75 -24.57
C SER A 58 -49.03 -22.55 -23.48
N VAL A 59 -49.84 -23.28 -22.70
CA VAL A 59 -49.71 -24.67 -22.22
C VAL A 59 -48.33 -25.23 -21.85
N GLY A 60 -48.18 -25.61 -20.57
CA GLY A 60 -47.18 -26.58 -20.10
C GLY A 60 -47.18 -26.75 -18.58
N ASN A 61 -48.11 -27.55 -18.04
CA ASN A 61 -48.16 -27.92 -16.62
C ASN A 61 -46.94 -28.77 -16.21
N VAL A 62 -46.12 -28.27 -15.29
CA VAL A 62 -45.38 -29.11 -14.33
C VAL A 62 -45.56 -28.51 -12.95
N SER A 63 -46.41 -29.17 -12.17
CA SER A 63 -46.60 -28.90 -10.74
C SER A 63 -45.38 -29.39 -9.97
N VAL A 64 -44.65 -28.47 -9.35
CA VAL A 64 -43.83 -28.77 -8.17
C VAL A 64 -44.32 -27.87 -7.05
N ASN A 65 -45.03 -28.47 -6.10
CA ASN A 65 -45.30 -27.86 -4.81
C ASN A 65 -43.97 -27.52 -4.15
N VAL A 66 -43.64 -26.23 -4.07
CA VAL A 66 -42.57 -25.75 -3.20
C VAL A 66 -43.20 -24.79 -2.20
N SER A 67 -43.54 -25.36 -1.06
CA SER A 67 -43.87 -24.67 0.18
C SER A 67 -42.69 -23.86 0.72
N GLN A 68 -42.23 -22.83 0.00
CA GLN A 68 -41.19 -21.88 0.44
C GLN A 68 -41.46 -20.44 -0.01
N GLU A 69 -42.73 -20.06 -0.20
CA GLU A 69 -43.14 -18.66 -0.44
C GLU A 69 -42.87 -17.72 0.76
N ILE A 70 -42.35 -18.22 1.89
CA ILE A 70 -41.92 -17.40 3.04
C ILE A 70 -40.40 -17.09 3.00
N ALA A 71 -39.63 -17.77 2.14
CA ALA A 71 -38.16 -17.64 2.12
C ALA A 71 -37.64 -16.46 1.28
N HIS A 72 -38.48 -15.80 0.49
CA HIS A 72 -38.06 -14.79 -0.48
C HIS A 72 -37.99 -13.34 0.06
N GLU A 73 -38.48 -13.05 1.27
CA GLU A 73 -38.48 -11.69 1.84
C GLU A 73 -37.23 -11.34 2.68
N ARG A 74 -36.42 -12.32 3.11
CA ARG A 74 -35.15 -12.09 3.85
C ARG A 74 -33.91 -11.96 2.94
N ALA A 75 -34.12 -11.98 1.63
CA ALA A 75 -33.05 -12.00 0.66
C ALA A 75 -32.27 -10.66 0.65
N ASN A 76 -30.99 -10.72 1.04
CA ASN A 76 -29.91 -9.76 0.79
C ASN A 76 -29.33 -9.01 2.00
N PHE A 77 -29.34 -9.57 3.21
CA PHE A 77 -28.33 -9.19 4.23
C PHE A 77 -27.24 -10.27 4.29
N PRO A 78 -25.94 -9.92 4.24
CA PRO A 78 -24.87 -10.89 4.02
C PRO A 78 -24.54 -11.78 5.22
N PHE A 79 -25.03 -11.43 6.43
CA PHE A 79 -24.76 -12.17 7.66
C PHE A 79 -26.02 -12.87 8.17
N VAL A 80 -25.88 -14.15 8.53
CA VAL A 80 -26.94 -14.97 9.12
C VAL A 80 -26.34 -15.70 10.33
N GLU A 81 -27.02 -15.62 11.47
CA GLU A 81 -26.57 -16.27 12.70
C GLU A 81 -26.38 -17.79 12.50
N GLY A 82 -25.27 -18.33 13.01
CA GLY A 82 -24.90 -19.74 12.86
C GLY A 82 -24.23 -20.11 11.53
N ASN A 83 -24.21 -19.22 10.53
CA ASN A 83 -23.57 -19.48 9.24
C ASN A 83 -22.16 -18.89 9.18
N ALA A 84 -21.22 -19.67 8.64
CA ALA A 84 -19.88 -19.19 8.35
C ALA A 84 -19.89 -18.18 7.18
N PHE A 85 -19.04 -17.17 7.26
CA PHE A 85 -18.84 -16.19 6.19
C PHE A 85 -17.37 -15.82 6.04
N THR A 86 -16.98 -15.37 4.85
CA THR A 86 -15.68 -14.73 4.60
C THR A 86 -15.91 -13.26 4.33
N ALA A 87 -15.41 -12.38 5.21
CA ALA A 87 -15.40 -10.95 5.00
C ALA A 87 -14.00 -10.49 4.55
N THR A 88 -13.94 -9.67 3.52
CA THR A 88 -12.69 -9.08 3.03
C THR A 88 -12.84 -7.57 3.00
N LEU A 89 -11.99 -6.89 3.77
CA LEU A 89 -11.84 -5.44 3.74
C LEU A 89 -10.59 -5.10 2.92
N TRP A 90 -10.73 -4.24 1.92
CA TRP A 90 -9.61 -3.79 1.10
C TRP A 90 -9.67 -2.26 0.87
N VAL A 91 -8.54 -1.72 0.45
CA VAL A 91 -8.24 -0.28 0.39
C VAL A 91 -8.04 0.07 -1.08
N GLY A 92 -8.91 0.91 -1.65
CA GLY A 92 -8.85 1.43 -3.02
C GLY A 92 -8.05 2.72 -3.15
N LEU A 93 -8.25 3.48 -4.23
CA LEU A 93 -7.65 4.81 -4.40
C LEU A 93 -8.50 5.89 -3.73
N GLU A 94 -9.82 5.68 -3.71
CA GLU A 94 -10.80 6.66 -3.23
C GLU A 94 -11.46 6.23 -1.91
N GLY A 95 -11.43 4.94 -1.54
CA GLY A 95 -12.07 4.49 -0.31
C GLY A 95 -11.72 3.10 0.21
N PHE A 96 -12.48 2.67 1.22
CA PHE A 96 -12.50 1.31 1.76
C PHE A 96 -13.64 0.53 1.16
N HIS A 97 -13.42 -0.75 0.91
CA HIS A 97 -14.41 -1.63 0.31
C HIS A 97 -14.51 -2.94 1.06
N MET A 98 -15.72 -3.45 1.19
CA MET A 98 -16.00 -4.70 1.87
C MET A 98 -16.76 -5.66 0.95
N THR A 99 -16.25 -6.89 0.87
CA THR A 99 -16.96 -8.01 0.23
C THR A 99 -17.28 -9.07 1.27
N VAL A 100 -18.46 -9.70 1.18
CA VAL A 100 -18.82 -10.87 1.98
C VAL A 100 -19.11 -12.03 1.04
N ASN A 101 -18.45 -13.17 1.26
CA ASN A 101 -18.56 -14.37 0.43
C ASN A 101 -18.32 -14.09 -1.07
N GLY A 102 -17.38 -13.18 -1.38
CA GLY A 102 -17.02 -12.78 -2.74
C GLY A 102 -18.00 -11.78 -3.40
N ARG A 103 -19.08 -11.39 -2.72
CA ARG A 103 -20.03 -10.36 -3.19
C ARG A 103 -19.66 -9.01 -2.59
N HIS A 104 -19.63 -7.97 -3.42
CA HIS A 104 -19.47 -6.58 -2.94
C HIS A 104 -20.64 -6.18 -2.06
N GLU A 105 -20.37 -5.65 -0.86
CA GLU A 105 -21.42 -5.22 0.07
C GLU A 105 -21.41 -3.70 0.25
N THR A 106 -20.24 -3.12 0.53
CA THR A 106 -20.12 -1.68 0.76
C THR A 106 -18.83 -1.06 0.21
N SER A 107 -18.92 0.20 -0.21
CA SER A 107 -17.80 1.09 -0.50
C SER A 107 -17.95 2.37 0.33
N PHE A 108 -16.86 2.85 0.92
CA PHE A 108 -16.86 3.98 1.83
C PHE A 108 -15.70 4.93 1.50
N VAL A 109 -15.99 6.19 1.17
CA VAL A 109 -14.98 7.18 0.73
C VAL A 109 -14.03 7.55 1.87
N TYR A 110 -12.76 7.85 1.57
CA TYR A 110 -11.87 8.43 2.56
C TYR A 110 -12.37 9.80 3.03
N ARG A 111 -12.40 10.01 4.34
CA ARG A 111 -12.58 11.34 4.90
C ARG A 111 -11.35 12.20 4.61
N GLU A 112 -11.56 13.50 4.46
CA GLU A 112 -10.47 14.46 4.36
C GLU A 112 -9.47 14.27 5.51
N LYS A 113 -8.17 14.27 5.16
CA LYS A 113 -7.04 14.07 6.08
C LYS A 113 -6.98 12.68 6.75
N LEU A 114 -7.77 11.72 6.27
CA LEU A 114 -7.53 10.32 6.59
C LEU A 114 -6.34 9.85 5.76
N GLU A 115 -5.37 9.24 6.43
CA GLU A 115 -4.20 8.63 5.80
C GLU A 115 -4.29 7.10 5.97
N PRO A 116 -4.85 6.35 5.00
CA PRO A 116 -5.03 4.90 5.10
C PRO A 116 -3.72 4.15 5.40
N TRP A 117 -2.59 4.68 4.94
CA TRP A 117 -1.25 4.12 5.17
C TRP A 117 -0.76 4.21 6.62
N LEU A 118 -1.45 4.95 7.51
CA LEU A 118 -1.13 4.99 8.95
C LEU A 118 -1.80 3.86 9.75
N VAL A 119 -2.72 3.11 9.15
CA VAL A 119 -3.40 1.99 9.82
C VAL A 119 -2.43 0.85 10.05
N SER A 120 -2.15 0.54 11.32
CA SER A 120 -1.13 -0.44 11.73
C SER A 120 -1.70 -1.72 12.34
N GLY A 121 -3.02 -1.85 12.43
CA GLY A 121 -3.65 -3.03 13.00
C GLY A 121 -5.15 -3.11 12.71
N VAL A 122 -5.69 -4.32 12.84
CA VAL A 122 -7.11 -4.63 12.70
C VAL A 122 -7.58 -5.29 13.99
N LYS A 123 -8.73 -4.86 14.50
CA LYS A 123 -9.36 -5.44 15.68
C LYS A 123 -10.80 -5.83 15.34
N VAL A 124 -11.14 -7.10 15.57
CA VAL A 124 -12.49 -7.63 15.42
C VAL A 124 -13.02 -7.93 16.81
N THR A 125 -14.25 -7.49 17.10
CA THR A 125 -14.94 -7.67 18.39
C THR A 125 -16.43 -7.87 18.16
N GLY A 126 -17.12 -8.49 19.13
CA GLY A 126 -18.56 -8.72 19.08
C GLY A 126 -18.89 -10.21 19.05
N GLY A 127 -20.12 -10.56 18.65
CA GLY A 127 -20.61 -11.94 18.59
C GLY A 127 -20.15 -12.69 17.32
N VAL A 128 -18.85 -12.72 17.07
CA VAL A 128 -18.26 -13.42 15.92
C VAL A 128 -17.10 -14.29 16.39
N ASP A 129 -17.12 -15.57 16.02
CA ASP A 129 -16.01 -16.49 16.25
C ASP A 129 -15.06 -16.49 15.03
N ILE A 130 -13.80 -16.13 15.25
CA ILE A 130 -12.81 -16.02 14.18
C ILE A 130 -12.17 -17.39 13.94
N LEU A 131 -12.50 -18.00 12.81
CA LEU A 131 -11.91 -19.29 12.39
C LEU A 131 -10.49 -19.12 11.82
N SER A 132 -10.30 -18.10 10.99
CA SER A 132 -9.00 -17.78 10.38
C SER A 132 -8.95 -16.31 9.99
N ALA A 133 -7.74 -15.73 9.98
CA ALA A 133 -7.51 -14.39 9.47
C ALA A 133 -6.34 -14.42 8.48
N LEU A 134 -6.51 -13.76 7.33
CA LEU A 134 -5.49 -13.60 6.31
C LEU A 134 -5.42 -12.12 5.92
N ALA A 135 -4.24 -11.54 6.01
CA ALA A 135 -3.95 -10.22 5.46
C ALA A 135 -3.03 -10.40 4.25
N ARG A 136 -3.45 -9.93 3.08
CA ARG A 136 -2.58 -9.80 1.90
C ARG A 136 -2.21 -8.32 1.75
N GLY A 137 -0.97 -8.05 1.34
CA GLY A 137 -0.60 -6.73 0.85
C GLY A 137 -1.45 -6.36 -0.37
N LEU A 138 -1.54 -5.06 -0.69
CA LEU A 138 -2.25 -4.53 -1.86
C LEU A 138 -2.03 -5.40 -3.11
N PRO A 139 -3.03 -5.57 -4.00
CA PRO A 139 -2.85 -6.29 -5.25
C PRO A 139 -1.93 -5.47 -6.18
N VAL A 140 -0.64 -5.55 -5.93
CA VAL A 140 0.36 -5.34 -6.97
C VAL A 140 0.24 -6.58 -7.84
N SER A 141 0.05 -6.41 -9.15
CA SER A 141 0.02 -7.53 -10.08
C SER A 141 1.22 -8.42 -9.78
N GLU A 142 0.96 -9.63 -9.29
CA GLU A 142 1.91 -10.73 -9.34
C GLU A 142 2.08 -11.10 -10.81
N ASN A 143 2.78 -10.25 -11.56
CA ASN A 143 3.63 -10.77 -12.61
C ASN A 143 4.78 -11.44 -11.88
N ASN A 144 4.58 -12.72 -11.58
CA ASN A 144 5.68 -13.69 -11.50
C ASN A 144 6.65 -13.41 -12.66
N ASP A 145 7.95 -13.47 -12.37
CA ASP A 145 9.10 -13.42 -13.30
C ASP A 145 10.03 -12.20 -13.24
N LEU A 146 10.14 -11.57 -12.07
CA LEU A 146 11.45 -11.04 -11.65
C LEU A 146 11.77 -11.63 -10.29
N VAL A 147 12.13 -12.92 -10.26
CA VAL A 147 12.94 -13.46 -9.17
C VAL A 147 14.30 -12.77 -9.26
N VAL A 148 14.37 -11.52 -8.81
CA VAL A 148 15.66 -10.92 -8.51
C VAL A 148 16.16 -11.72 -7.32
N ASP A 149 17.18 -12.53 -7.58
CA ASP A 149 17.87 -13.26 -6.52
C ASP A 149 18.15 -12.28 -5.38
N VAL A 150 17.83 -12.67 -4.15
CA VAL A 150 18.05 -11.82 -2.97
C VAL A 150 19.51 -11.39 -2.92
N GLU A 151 20.44 -12.21 -3.43
CA GLU A 151 21.85 -11.86 -3.60
C GLU A 151 22.08 -10.62 -4.49
N HIS A 152 21.30 -10.44 -5.56
CA HIS A 152 21.38 -9.26 -6.44
C HIS A 152 20.77 -7.99 -5.82
N LEU A 153 19.98 -8.12 -4.75
CA LEU A 153 19.42 -6.99 -4.01
C LEU A 153 20.31 -6.54 -2.84
N LYS A 154 21.30 -7.35 -2.45
CA LYS A 154 22.24 -7.02 -1.37
C LYS A 154 23.24 -5.95 -1.80
N ALA A 155 23.68 -5.14 -0.84
CA ALA A 155 24.82 -4.27 -1.03
C ALA A 155 26.07 -5.10 -1.36
N PRO A 156 26.78 -4.82 -2.46
CA PRO A 156 28.03 -5.50 -2.74
C PRO A 156 29.07 -5.16 -1.69
N LEU A 157 30.00 -6.10 -1.48
CA LEU A 157 31.13 -5.88 -0.61
C LEU A 157 32.02 -4.78 -1.19
N VAL A 158 32.12 -3.67 -0.46
CA VAL A 158 32.99 -2.56 -0.85
C VAL A 158 34.44 -2.96 -0.55
N THR A 159 35.26 -3.07 -1.59
CA THR A 159 36.70 -3.30 -1.43
C THR A 159 37.37 -2.08 -0.77
N ARG A 160 38.56 -2.25 -0.15
CA ARG A 160 39.31 -1.13 0.48
C ARG A 160 39.79 -0.03 -0.48
N LYS A 161 39.38 -0.08 -1.76
CA LYS A 161 39.69 0.95 -2.74
C LYS A 161 38.78 2.16 -2.54
N ARG A 162 39.25 3.34 -2.94
CA ARG A 162 38.47 4.57 -2.91
C ARG A 162 37.32 4.45 -3.92
N LEU A 163 36.08 4.68 -3.47
CA LEU A 163 34.89 4.62 -4.30
C LEU A 163 34.86 5.75 -5.33
N VAL A 164 34.21 5.52 -6.46
CA VAL A 164 33.90 6.59 -7.42
C VAL A 164 32.88 7.54 -6.79
N MET A 165 31.81 6.99 -6.22
CA MET A 165 30.75 7.78 -5.60
C MET A 165 30.13 7.04 -4.41
N LEU A 166 29.72 7.81 -3.39
CA LEU A 166 28.77 7.37 -2.38
C LEU A 166 27.43 8.08 -2.63
N ILE A 167 26.34 7.33 -2.72
CA ILE A 167 24.97 7.85 -2.75
C ILE A 167 24.31 7.54 -1.41
N GLY A 168 24.02 8.59 -0.63
CA GLY A 168 23.23 8.50 0.60
C GLY A 168 21.77 8.83 0.33
N ILE A 169 20.88 7.88 0.62
CA ILE A 169 19.43 8.02 0.44
C ILE A 169 18.79 8.29 1.80
N PHE A 170 18.01 9.35 1.91
CA PHE A 170 17.16 9.55 3.08
C PHE A 170 15.91 8.70 2.98
N SER A 171 15.67 7.92 4.03
CA SER A 171 14.46 7.12 4.20
C SER A 171 14.03 7.15 5.66
N THR A 172 12.80 6.74 5.93
CA THR A 172 12.25 6.56 7.29
C THR A 172 12.01 5.08 7.60
N GLY A 173 11.84 4.72 8.87
CA GLY A 173 11.66 3.32 9.29
C GLY A 173 10.54 2.57 8.53
N ASN A 174 9.39 3.21 8.34
CA ASN A 174 8.20 2.58 7.73
C ASN A 174 8.26 2.46 6.19
N ASN A 175 9.21 3.12 5.52
CA ASN A 175 9.27 3.16 4.06
C ASN A 175 9.92 1.91 3.44
N PHE A 176 9.59 0.71 3.91
CA PHE A 176 10.14 -0.56 3.44
C PHE A 176 9.92 -0.77 1.94
N GLU A 177 8.70 -0.52 1.47
CA GLU A 177 8.34 -0.70 0.06
C GLU A 177 9.10 0.24 -0.88
N ARG A 178 9.32 1.50 -0.46
CA ARG A 178 10.12 2.45 -1.24
C ARG A 178 11.55 1.96 -1.39
N ARG A 179 12.17 1.51 -0.30
CA ARG A 179 13.53 0.95 -0.35
C ARG A 179 13.59 -0.28 -1.25
N MET A 180 12.61 -1.18 -1.18
CA MET A 180 12.53 -2.35 -2.06
C MET A 180 12.36 -1.96 -3.54
N ALA A 181 11.56 -0.94 -3.85
CA ALA A 181 11.41 -0.42 -5.20
C ALA A 181 12.73 0.15 -5.74
N LEU A 182 13.48 0.90 -4.92
CA LEU A 182 14.80 1.41 -5.27
C LEU A 182 15.80 0.27 -5.53
N ARG A 183 15.83 -0.73 -4.63
CA ARG A 183 16.67 -1.94 -4.80
C ARG A 183 16.38 -2.68 -6.09
N ARG A 184 15.11 -2.84 -6.46
CA ARG A 184 14.68 -3.53 -7.69
C ARG A 184 14.84 -2.69 -8.97
N SER A 185 15.06 -1.39 -8.86
CA SER A 185 15.14 -0.48 -9.99
C SER A 185 16.57 0.03 -10.20
N TRP A 186 16.82 1.32 -9.96
CA TRP A 186 18.07 1.96 -10.32
C TRP A 186 19.26 1.53 -9.45
N MET A 187 19.07 0.88 -8.31
CA MET A 187 20.19 0.26 -7.60
C MET A 187 20.80 -0.94 -8.36
N GLN A 188 20.14 -1.41 -9.43
CA GLN A 188 20.63 -2.49 -10.29
C GLN A 188 21.59 -2.02 -11.40
N TYR A 189 21.87 -0.72 -11.52
CA TYR A 189 22.92 -0.22 -12.43
C TYR A 189 24.27 -0.89 -12.13
N GLU A 190 25.04 -1.20 -13.17
CA GLU A 190 26.31 -1.92 -13.06
C GLU A 190 27.30 -1.25 -12.10
N ALA A 191 27.37 0.09 -12.10
CA ALA A 191 28.25 0.83 -11.20
C ALA A 191 27.89 0.63 -9.71
N ALA A 192 26.60 0.44 -9.40
CA ALA A 192 26.16 0.11 -8.05
C ALA A 192 26.44 -1.36 -7.72
N ARG A 193 26.10 -2.29 -8.61
CA ARG A 193 26.30 -3.74 -8.40
C ARG A 193 27.76 -4.18 -8.32
N SER A 194 28.64 -3.52 -9.08
CA SER A 194 30.09 -3.76 -9.04
C SER A 194 30.76 -3.23 -7.78
N GLY A 195 30.08 -2.34 -7.03
CA GLY A 195 30.62 -1.69 -5.84
C GLY A 195 31.51 -0.46 -6.12
N ASP A 196 31.59 0.02 -7.36
CA ASP A 196 32.26 1.29 -7.69
C ASP A 196 31.50 2.49 -7.11
N VAL A 197 30.17 2.38 -7.06
CA VAL A 197 29.26 3.31 -6.41
C VAL A 197 28.59 2.59 -5.25
N ALA A 198 28.84 3.07 -4.02
CA ALA A 198 28.11 2.57 -2.87
C ALA A 198 26.79 3.33 -2.71
N VAL A 199 25.69 2.61 -2.55
CA VAL A 199 24.37 3.17 -2.25
C VAL A 199 23.98 2.76 -0.83
N ARG A 200 23.61 3.72 0.02
CA ARG A 200 23.30 3.48 1.43
C ARG A 200 22.06 4.26 1.87
N PHE A 201 21.14 3.59 2.55
CA PHE A 201 19.98 4.23 3.18
C PHE A 201 20.34 4.76 4.57
N PHE A 202 20.05 6.02 4.85
CA PHE A 202 20.26 6.64 6.16
C PHE A 202 18.92 6.80 6.87
N ILE A 203 18.73 6.02 7.94
CA ILE A 203 17.42 5.84 8.57
C ILE A 203 17.56 6.04 10.08
N GLY A 204 16.71 6.90 10.65
CA GLY A 204 16.59 7.04 12.11
C GLY A 204 15.68 5.97 12.70
N LEU A 205 15.75 5.81 14.02
CA LEU A 205 14.83 4.94 14.75
C LEU A 205 13.40 5.45 14.62
N HIS A 206 12.44 4.55 14.55
CA HIS A 206 11.03 4.86 14.60
C HIS A 206 10.50 4.82 16.04
N LYS A 207 9.41 5.55 16.32
CA LYS A 207 8.78 5.54 17.66
C LYS A 207 8.20 4.17 18.04
N ASN A 208 7.75 3.42 17.04
CA ASN A 208 7.24 2.07 17.20
C ASN A 208 8.41 1.07 17.21
N SER A 209 8.57 0.32 18.30
CA SER A 209 9.61 -0.69 18.46
C SER A 209 9.49 -1.86 17.48
N GLN A 210 8.28 -2.22 17.05
CA GLN A 210 8.06 -3.27 16.06
C GLN A 210 8.66 -2.90 14.70
N VAL A 211 8.51 -1.64 14.29
CA VAL A 211 9.13 -1.10 13.07
C VAL A 211 10.65 -1.19 13.17
N ASN A 212 11.23 -0.87 14.33
CA ASN A 212 12.68 -0.96 14.52
C ASN A 212 13.19 -2.40 14.43
N LEU A 213 12.40 -3.37 14.92
CA LEU A 213 12.72 -4.79 14.80
C LEU A 213 12.72 -5.25 13.33
N GLU A 214 11.73 -4.82 12.55
CA GLU A 214 11.65 -5.13 11.12
C GLU A 214 12.75 -4.44 10.32
N LEU A 215 13.03 -3.18 10.64
CA LEU A 215 14.14 -2.42 10.06
C LEU A 215 15.50 -3.07 10.35
N TRP A 216 15.68 -3.61 11.56
CA TRP A 216 16.88 -4.37 11.90
C TRP A 216 17.02 -5.64 11.05
N LYS A 217 15.94 -6.40 10.86
CA LYS A 217 15.93 -7.58 9.97
C LYS A 217 16.28 -7.18 8.54
N GLU A 218 15.67 -6.12 8.02
CA GLU A 218 15.97 -5.61 6.68
C GLU A 218 17.45 -5.21 6.53
N ALA A 219 18.00 -4.50 7.53
CA ALA A 219 19.40 -4.08 7.53
C ALA A 219 20.35 -5.28 7.48
N LEU A 220 20.04 -6.37 8.21
CA LEU A 220 20.81 -7.60 8.18
C LEU A 220 20.72 -8.34 6.84
N VAL A 221 19.55 -8.33 6.20
CA VAL A 221 19.33 -9.04 4.93
C VAL A 221 20.06 -8.35 3.78
N TYR A 222 19.89 -7.04 3.63
CA TYR A 222 20.38 -6.32 2.45
C TYR A 222 21.72 -5.63 2.65
N GLY A 223 22.10 -5.34 3.90
CA GLY A 223 23.40 -4.75 4.22
C GLY A 223 23.64 -3.35 3.64
N ASP A 224 22.59 -2.64 3.19
CA ASP A 224 22.64 -1.29 2.62
C ASP A 224 22.12 -0.19 3.56
N ILE A 225 21.71 -0.54 4.78
CA ILE A 225 21.14 0.41 5.75
C ILE A 225 22.21 0.89 6.73
N GLN A 226 22.32 2.20 6.86
CA GLN A 226 23.05 2.89 7.91
C GLN A 226 22.04 3.46 8.93
N LEU A 227 21.91 2.75 10.06
CA LEU A 227 21.04 3.16 11.16
C LEU A 227 21.64 4.34 11.92
N MET A 228 20.80 5.33 12.21
CA MET A 228 21.16 6.51 12.97
C MET A 228 20.67 6.38 14.42
N PRO A 229 21.50 6.71 15.42
CA PRO A 229 21.20 6.50 16.83
C PRO A 229 20.27 7.59 17.41
N PHE A 230 19.21 7.93 16.69
CA PHE A 230 18.20 8.91 17.12
C PHE A 230 16.85 8.59 16.49
N VAL A 231 15.76 9.01 17.14
CA VAL A 231 14.41 8.88 16.59
C VAL A 231 14.25 9.86 15.43
N ASP A 232 13.75 9.36 14.31
CA ASP A 232 13.64 10.12 13.07
C ASP A 232 12.57 11.20 13.20
N TYR A 233 13.01 12.45 13.12
CA TYR A 233 12.16 13.63 13.05
C TYR A 233 12.66 14.50 11.90
N TYR A 234 11.74 15.19 11.23
CA TYR A 234 12.08 16.08 10.11
C TYR A 234 13.12 17.14 10.51
N SER A 235 13.06 17.64 11.75
CA SER A 235 14.03 18.61 12.28
C SER A 235 15.47 18.07 12.39
N LEU A 236 15.65 16.75 12.39
CA LEU A 236 16.95 16.08 12.52
C LEU A 236 17.53 15.64 11.17
N ILE A 237 16.90 16.01 10.06
CA ILE A 237 17.34 15.65 8.70
C ILE A 237 18.77 16.12 8.40
N SER A 238 19.18 17.26 8.96
CA SER A 238 20.54 17.78 8.85
C SER A 238 21.60 16.83 9.42
N LEU A 239 21.27 16.07 10.47
CA LEU A 239 22.17 15.08 11.05
C LEU A 239 22.43 13.91 10.09
N LYS A 240 21.42 13.53 9.30
CA LYS A 240 21.60 12.51 8.25
C LYS A 240 22.54 13.01 7.16
N THR A 241 22.47 14.29 6.78
CA THR A 241 23.43 14.88 5.81
C THR A 241 24.86 14.81 6.35
N ILE A 242 25.06 15.18 7.62
CA ILE A 242 26.38 15.09 8.27
C ILE A 242 26.86 13.63 8.29
N ALA A 243 25.97 12.68 8.59
CA ALA A 243 26.30 11.26 8.58
C ALA A 243 26.74 10.76 7.19
N ILE A 244 26.05 11.19 6.12
CA ILE A 244 26.47 10.90 4.73
C ILE A 244 27.88 11.43 4.48
N CYS A 245 28.16 12.69 4.86
CA CYS A 245 29.48 13.29 4.69
C CYS A 245 30.56 12.52 5.46
N ILE A 246 30.30 12.14 6.72
CA ILE A 246 31.24 11.33 7.53
C ILE A 246 31.47 9.97 6.88
N MET A 247 30.41 9.31 6.41
CA MET A 247 30.52 8.02 5.74
C MET A 247 31.38 8.14 4.48
N GLY A 248 31.11 9.10 3.60
CA GLY A 248 31.82 9.26 2.33
C GLY A 248 33.24 9.80 2.44
N THR A 249 33.64 10.33 3.61
CA THR A 249 34.99 10.86 3.82
C THR A 249 35.86 9.96 4.70
N LYS A 250 35.29 9.29 5.71
CA LYS A 250 36.05 8.52 6.71
C LYS A 250 35.85 7.00 6.63
N ILE A 251 34.64 6.54 6.34
CA ILE A 251 34.28 5.10 6.44
C ILE A 251 34.40 4.42 5.07
N LEU A 252 33.77 5.03 4.06
CA LEU A 252 33.78 4.62 2.66
C LEU A 252 34.28 5.80 1.82
N PRO A 253 35.60 6.11 1.83
CA PRO A 253 36.14 7.25 1.12
C PRO A 253 35.76 7.22 -0.36
N ALA A 254 35.04 8.25 -0.82
CA ALA A 254 34.59 8.38 -2.20
C ALA A 254 35.23 9.59 -2.88
N LYS A 255 35.22 9.62 -4.21
CA LYS A 255 35.59 10.82 -4.99
C LYS A 255 34.44 11.83 -5.01
N TYR A 256 33.20 11.35 -5.11
CA TYR A 256 31.98 12.16 -5.10
C TYR A 256 31.00 11.64 -4.04
N ILE A 257 30.21 12.54 -3.47
CA ILE A 257 29.14 12.20 -2.53
C ILE A 257 27.85 12.83 -3.06
N MET A 258 26.79 12.03 -3.17
CA MET A 258 25.47 12.47 -3.58
C MET A 258 24.46 12.16 -2.47
N LYS A 259 23.58 13.10 -2.19
CA LYS A 259 22.39 12.90 -1.34
C LYS A 259 21.18 12.78 -2.24
N THR A 260 20.28 11.85 -1.92
CA THR A 260 18.96 11.75 -2.54
C THR A 260 17.90 11.31 -1.52
N ASP A 261 16.63 11.24 -1.94
CA ASP A 261 15.48 10.85 -1.11
C ASP A 261 14.89 9.53 -1.65
N ASP A 262 14.09 8.83 -0.82
CA ASP A 262 13.55 7.50 -1.15
C ASP A 262 12.41 7.50 -2.19
N ASP A 263 12.03 8.69 -2.68
CA ASP A 263 11.05 8.93 -3.75
C ASP A 263 11.70 9.45 -5.04
N ALA A 264 13.04 9.44 -5.12
CA ALA A 264 13.78 9.88 -6.29
C ALA A 264 14.28 8.72 -7.17
N PHE A 265 14.37 8.98 -8.47
CA PHE A 265 14.99 8.09 -9.45
C PHE A 265 16.32 8.67 -9.94
N VAL A 266 17.39 7.85 -9.90
CA VAL A 266 18.74 8.30 -10.27
C VAL A 266 19.29 7.51 -11.47
N ARG A 267 19.65 8.23 -12.52
CA ARG A 267 20.39 7.69 -13.69
C ARG A 267 21.90 7.71 -13.40
N ILE A 268 22.39 6.68 -12.70
CA ILE A 268 23.80 6.62 -12.23
C ILE A 268 24.78 6.74 -13.40
N ASP A 269 24.49 6.11 -14.54
CA ASP A 269 25.26 6.17 -15.78
C ASP A 269 25.47 7.61 -16.27
N GLN A 270 24.40 8.40 -16.31
CA GLN A 270 24.44 9.79 -16.78
C GLN A 270 25.15 10.69 -15.79
N VAL A 271 24.88 10.53 -14.49
CA VAL A 271 25.55 11.31 -13.43
C VAL A 271 27.06 11.09 -13.48
N LEU A 272 27.52 9.84 -13.60
CA LEU A 272 28.96 9.54 -13.68
C LEU A 272 29.59 10.10 -14.96
N THR A 273 28.88 10.07 -16.09
CA THR A 273 29.35 10.63 -17.36
C THR A 273 29.56 12.14 -17.24
N SER A 274 28.57 12.86 -16.69
CA SER A 274 28.66 14.31 -16.47
C SER A 274 29.79 14.70 -15.52
N LEU A 275 30.01 13.91 -14.45
CA LEU A 275 31.11 14.17 -13.50
C LEU A 275 32.50 13.91 -14.09
N LYS A 276 32.63 12.99 -15.06
CA LYS A 276 33.87 12.78 -15.81
C LYS A 276 34.12 13.92 -16.81
N GLN A 277 33.06 14.44 -17.44
CA GLN A 277 33.16 15.56 -18.38
C GLN A 277 33.58 16.88 -17.72
N GLN A 278 33.38 17.05 -16.41
CA GLN A 278 33.89 18.23 -15.67
C GLN A 278 35.43 18.36 -15.63
N TRP A 279 36.19 17.39 -16.17
CA TRP A 279 37.64 17.56 -16.46
C TRP A 279 37.92 18.07 -17.88
N SER A 280 36.88 18.37 -18.66
CA SER A 280 36.96 18.98 -19.97
C SER A 280 36.35 20.37 -19.86
N PHE A 281 37.18 21.40 -19.70
CA PHE A 281 36.76 22.77 -20.04
C PHE A 281 36.34 22.76 -21.52
N VAL A 282 35.04 22.78 -21.77
CA VAL A 282 34.49 23.13 -23.08
C VAL A 282 33.54 24.28 -22.85
N TRP A 283 34.03 25.49 -23.11
CA TRP A 283 33.17 26.60 -23.46
C TRP A 283 32.45 26.27 -24.76
N SER A 284 31.13 26.38 -24.78
CA SER A 284 30.40 26.71 -25.99
C SER A 284 29.08 27.37 -25.62
N HIS A 285 29.07 28.70 -25.71
CA HIS A 285 27.86 29.41 -26.10
C HIS A 285 27.48 28.94 -27.51
N ILE A 286 26.19 28.84 -27.82
CA ILE A 286 25.61 29.24 -29.11
C ILE A 286 24.12 29.52 -28.86
N LEU A 287 23.79 30.80 -29.10
CA LEU A 287 22.52 31.50 -29.38
C LEU A 287 21.19 30.81 -29.05
#